data_AF-A0A924YSN7-F1
#
_entry.id   AF-A0A924YSN7-F1
#
_cell.length_a   1.000
_cell.length_b   1.000
_cell.length_c   1.000
_cell.angle_alpha   90.00
_cell.angle_beta   90.00
_cell.angle_gamma   90.00
#
_symmetry.space_group_name_H-M   'P 1'
#
loop_
_entity.id
_entity.type
_entity.pdbx_description
1 polymer ?
#
loop_
_entity_poly.entity_id
_entity_poly.type
_entity_poly.pdbx_seq_one_letter_code
_entity_poly.pdbx_strand_id
1 'polypeptide(L)'
;MTEPDLVERGSQTAKAGFQNEQDVIRHFNQWQTDEYAPQWLTIMGYRLDDIEFVKAMKIQGSFKADVQVQIQVTIKLKSELDVQNLQVKLVSNPNGYNQIDKRWVDTYATLWSIPPHVVQSLKLFTGELRPETVTRDPRRTFLHELSPTQQAEVLAF
;
A
#
# COMPACT_ATOMS: atom_id res chain seq x y z
N MET A 1 10.53 26.61 -2.52
CA MET A 1 11.21 25.34 -2.84
C MET A 1 11.46 25.31 -4.33
N THR A 2 12.69 25.03 -4.69
CA THR A 2 13.12 24.89 -6.08
C THR A 2 12.76 23.48 -6.60
N GLU A 3 12.78 23.28 -7.91
CA GLU A 3 12.54 21.97 -8.53
C GLU A 3 13.54 20.89 -8.04
N PRO A 4 14.85 21.18 -7.89
CA PRO A 4 15.80 20.28 -7.23
C PRO A 4 15.38 19.85 -5.82
N ASP A 5 14.88 20.78 -5.00
CA ASP A 5 14.43 20.48 -3.63
C ASP A 5 13.25 19.49 -3.63
N LEU A 6 12.33 19.59 -4.59
CA LEU A 6 11.17 18.70 -4.69
C LEU A 6 11.58 17.29 -5.12
N VAL A 7 12.54 17.17 -6.04
CA VAL A 7 13.09 15.88 -6.47
C VAL A 7 13.79 15.17 -5.31
N GLU A 8 14.63 15.90 -4.57
CA GLU A 8 15.32 15.34 -3.42
C GLU A 8 14.33 14.89 -2.33
N ARG A 9 13.35 15.74 -1.98
CA ARG A 9 12.31 15.39 -0.99
C ARG A 9 11.51 14.16 -1.41
N GLY A 10 11.16 14.05 -2.69
CA GLY A 10 10.49 12.87 -3.24
C GLY A 10 11.33 11.60 -3.09
N SER A 11 12.63 11.69 -3.38
CA SER A 11 13.58 10.58 -3.22
C SER A 11 13.71 10.15 -1.75
N GLN A 12 13.89 11.11 -0.85
CA GLN A 12 14.00 10.85 0.59
C GLN A 12 12.71 10.20 1.14
N THR A 13 11.54 10.67 0.71
CA THR A 13 10.24 10.10 1.11
C THR A 13 10.12 8.63 0.71
N ALA A 14 10.52 8.28 -0.52
CA ALA A 14 10.49 6.88 -0.99
C ALA A 14 11.51 6.00 -0.24
N LYS A 15 12.74 6.49 -0.04
CA LYS A 15 13.79 5.76 0.69
C LYS A 15 13.41 5.49 2.14
N ALA A 16 12.81 6.46 2.82
CA ALA A 16 12.33 6.29 4.19
C ALA A 16 11.28 5.18 4.30
N GLY A 17 10.37 5.07 3.32
CA GLY A 17 9.41 3.96 3.26
C GLY A 17 10.11 2.59 3.19
N PHE A 18 11.12 2.45 2.32
CA PHE A 18 11.89 1.21 2.22
C PHE A 18 12.74 0.91 3.46
N GLN A 19 13.26 1.94 4.13
CA GLN A 19 13.97 1.77 5.40
C GLN A 19 13.03 1.27 6.49
N ASN A 20 11.80 1.81 6.55
CA ASN A 20 10.79 1.37 7.50
C ASN A 20 10.40 -0.11 7.30
N GLU A 21 10.33 -0.60 6.05
CA GLU A 21 10.15 -2.05 5.79
C GLU A 21 11.31 -2.88 6.34
N GLN A 22 12.56 -2.41 6.17
CA GLN A 22 13.74 -3.09 6.71
C GLN A 22 13.78 -3.07 8.23
N ASP A 23 13.32 -1.98 8.84
CA ASP A 23 13.20 -1.88 10.30
C ASP A 23 12.20 -2.89 10.84
N VAL A 24 11.01 -3.02 10.23
CA VAL A 24 10.03 -4.06 10.61
C VAL A 24 10.62 -5.46 10.49
N ILE A 25 11.35 -5.74 9.40
CA ILE A 25 12.06 -7.03 9.22
C ILE A 25 13.07 -7.25 10.36
N ARG A 26 13.86 -6.23 10.70
CA ARG A 26 14.85 -6.29 11.78
C ARG A 26 14.17 -6.58 13.12
N HIS A 27 13.09 -5.88 13.44
CA HIS A 27 12.32 -6.08 14.67
C HIS A 27 11.87 -7.54 14.82
N PHE A 28 11.25 -8.14 13.78
CA PHE A 28 10.85 -9.55 13.81
C PHE A 28 12.02 -10.53 13.91
N ASN A 29 13.13 -10.28 13.18
CA ASN A 29 14.31 -11.14 13.25
C ASN A 29 15.04 -11.05 14.60
N GLN A 30 14.80 -10.00 15.38
CA GLN A 30 15.37 -9.77 16.71
C GLN A 30 14.32 -9.94 17.84
N TRP A 31 13.22 -10.65 17.57
CA TRP A 31 12.02 -10.59 18.41
C TRP A 31 12.23 -10.86 19.91
N GLN A 32 13.21 -11.67 20.29
CA GLN A 32 13.50 -11.98 21.70
C GLN A 32 14.08 -10.81 22.48
N THR A 33 14.81 -9.91 21.81
CA THR A 33 15.46 -8.73 22.42
C THR A 33 14.79 -7.42 22.03
N ASP A 34 13.78 -7.50 21.16
CA ASP A 34 13.10 -6.35 20.61
C ASP A 34 11.97 -5.84 21.52
N GLU A 35 11.76 -4.54 21.53
CA GLU A 35 10.70 -3.91 22.34
C GLU A 35 9.29 -4.12 21.75
N TYR A 36 9.18 -4.19 20.42
CA TYR A 36 7.89 -4.15 19.72
C TYR A 36 7.44 -5.53 19.22
N ALA A 37 8.36 -6.33 18.69
CA ALA A 37 8.02 -7.60 18.06
C ALA A 37 7.26 -8.60 18.98
N PRO A 38 7.57 -8.74 20.29
CA PRO A 38 6.75 -9.55 21.21
C PRO A 38 5.29 -9.11 21.27
N GLN A 39 5.04 -7.80 21.23
CA GLN A 39 3.70 -7.23 21.25
C GLN A 39 2.96 -7.56 19.95
N TRP A 40 3.63 -7.41 18.80
CA TRP A 40 3.05 -7.76 17.50
C TRP A 40 2.72 -9.24 17.39
N LEU A 41 3.62 -10.13 17.83
CA LEU A 41 3.38 -11.58 17.86
C LEU A 41 2.17 -11.94 18.74
N THR A 42 2.04 -11.27 19.89
CA THR A 42 0.88 -11.46 20.77
C THR A 42 -0.42 -10.96 20.12
N ILE A 43 -0.40 -9.81 19.43
CA ILE A 43 -1.56 -9.27 18.69
C ILE A 43 -1.98 -10.20 17.55
N MET A 44 -1.00 -10.84 16.90
CA MET A 44 -1.26 -11.86 15.86
C MET A 44 -1.77 -13.19 16.44
N GLY A 45 -1.84 -13.34 17.77
CA GLY A 45 -2.44 -14.49 18.44
C GLY A 45 -1.45 -15.58 18.87
N TYR A 46 -0.14 -15.34 18.76
CA TYR A 46 0.87 -16.30 19.19
C TYR A 46 1.13 -16.22 20.70
N ARG A 47 1.34 -17.38 21.32
CA ARG A 47 1.92 -17.49 22.66
C ARG A 47 3.43 -17.48 22.52
N LEU A 48 4.10 -16.50 23.12
CA LEU A 48 5.55 -16.32 22.97
C LEU A 48 6.36 -17.56 23.41
N ASP A 49 5.92 -18.23 24.47
CA ASP A 49 6.57 -19.45 24.98
C ASP A 49 6.50 -20.63 24.00
N ASP A 50 5.57 -20.61 23.06
CA ASP A 50 5.41 -21.65 22.04
C ASP A 50 6.24 -21.35 20.77
N ILE A 51 6.82 -20.15 20.64
CA ILE A 51 7.58 -19.73 19.45
C ILE A 51 9.02 -20.23 19.53
N GLU A 52 9.42 -21.01 18.53
CA GLU A 52 10.79 -21.54 18.41
C GLU A 52 11.69 -20.59 17.62
N PHE A 53 11.22 -20.10 16.47
CA PHE A 53 11.92 -19.08 15.71
C PHE A 53 10.96 -18.17 14.96
N VAL A 54 11.43 -16.95 14.69
CA VAL A 54 10.79 -15.98 13.80
C VAL A 54 11.79 -15.57 12.74
N LYS A 55 11.36 -15.57 11.47
CA LYS A 55 12.14 -15.10 10.34
C LYS A 55 11.28 -14.18 9.49
N ALA A 56 11.65 -12.91 9.40
CA ALA A 56 11.04 -11.95 8.50
C ALA A 56 11.92 -11.70 7.28
N MET A 57 11.28 -11.55 6.13
CA MET A 57 11.95 -11.21 4.87
C MET A 57 11.08 -10.34 3.98
N LYS A 58 11.74 -9.53 3.15
CA LYS A 58 11.05 -8.67 2.19
C LYS A 58 10.44 -9.52 1.06
N ILE A 59 9.19 -9.25 0.72
CA ILE A 59 8.56 -9.80 -0.47
C ILE A 59 8.98 -8.94 -1.67
N GLN A 60 9.45 -9.58 -2.73
CA GLN A 60 9.84 -8.92 -3.97
C GLN A 60 8.79 -9.21 -5.05
N GLY A 61 8.47 -8.20 -5.87
CA GLY A 61 7.51 -8.32 -6.97
C GLY A 61 6.24 -7.49 -6.76
N SER A 62 5.22 -7.73 -7.60
CA SER A 62 3.95 -6.99 -7.58
C SER A 62 2.94 -7.61 -6.61
N PHE A 63 3.30 -7.66 -5.32
CA PHE A 63 2.43 -8.18 -4.27
C PHE A 63 1.87 -7.06 -3.41
N LYS A 64 0.75 -7.33 -2.72
CA LYS A 64 0.14 -6.38 -1.78
C LYS A 64 0.84 -6.33 -0.42
N ALA A 65 1.51 -7.41 -0.05
CA ALA A 65 2.29 -7.47 1.17
C ALA A 65 3.75 -7.11 0.88
N ASP A 66 4.38 -6.45 1.85
CA ASP A 66 5.75 -5.94 1.75
C ASP A 66 6.73 -6.86 2.51
N VAL A 67 6.29 -7.44 3.63
CA VAL A 67 7.08 -8.32 4.50
C VAL A 67 6.35 -9.65 4.68
N GLN A 68 7.08 -10.75 4.54
CA GLN A 68 6.63 -12.07 4.96
C GLN A 68 7.32 -12.44 6.27
N VAL A 69 6.54 -12.80 7.28
CA VAL A 69 7.03 -13.29 8.57
C VAL A 69 6.69 -14.77 8.66
N GLN A 70 7.73 -15.58 8.74
CA GLN A 70 7.65 -17.03 8.96
C GLN A 70 7.87 -17.30 10.44
N ILE A 71 6.93 -17.97 11.08
CA ILE A 71 6.91 -18.21 12.51
C ILE A 71 6.81 -19.70 12.72
N GLN A 72 7.84 -20.32 13.28
CA GLN A 72 7.76 -21.71 13.70
C GLN A 72 7.29 -21.78 15.15
N VAL A 73 6.14 -22.42 15.35
CA VAL A 73 5.55 -22.66 16.67
C VAL A 73 5.64 -24.14 17.01
N THR A 74 5.96 -24.44 18.26
CA THR A 74 5.92 -25.79 18.81
C THR A 74 4.71 -25.94 19.73
N ILE A 75 3.76 -26.78 19.34
CA ILE A 75 2.57 -27.06 20.13
C ILE A 75 2.60 -28.51 20.59
N LYS A 76 2.80 -28.69 21.90
CA LYS A 76 2.78 -29.96 22.65
C LYS A 76 3.87 -30.97 22.25
N LEU A 77 4.01 -31.33 20.97
CA LEU A 77 5.08 -32.15 20.36
C LEU A 77 5.16 -32.00 18.81
N LYS A 78 4.50 -31.00 18.23
CA LYS A 78 4.50 -30.75 16.77
C LYS A 78 5.08 -29.37 16.50
N SER A 79 5.99 -29.30 15.53
CA SER A 79 6.47 -28.04 14.98
C SER A 79 5.65 -27.70 13.74
N GLU A 80 5.00 -26.54 13.77
CA GLU A 80 4.21 -26.01 12.66
C GLU A 80 4.83 -24.69 12.19
N LEU A 81 4.96 -24.53 10.87
CA LEU A 81 5.42 -23.29 10.26
C LEU A 81 4.20 -22.50 9.79
N ASP A 82 4.00 -21.34 10.39
CA ASP A 82 2.99 -20.38 9.97
C ASP A 82 3.62 -19.23 9.19
N VAL A 83 2.90 -18.72 8.18
CA VAL A 83 3.39 -17.71 7.25
C VAL A 83 2.42 -16.53 7.21
N GLN A 84 2.87 -15.40 7.72
CA GLN A 84 2.09 -14.16 7.80
C GLN A 84 2.61 -13.13 6.78
N ASN A 85 1.71 -12.60 5.97
CA ASN A 85 2.04 -11.57 4.97
C ASN A 85 1.56 -10.20 5.49
N LEU A 86 2.51 -9.28 5.69
CA LEU A 86 2.26 -7.97 6.28
C LEU A 86 2.45 -6.86 5.24
N GLN A 87 1.52 -5.92 5.21
CA GLN A 87 1.68 -4.65 4.50
C GLN A 87 2.16 -3.59 5.49
N VAL A 88 3.24 -2.88 5.14
CA VAL A 88 3.90 -1.90 6.00
C VAL A 88 3.64 -0.50 5.47
N LYS A 89 3.27 0.43 6.36
CA LYS A 89 3.06 1.84 6.00
C LYS A 89 3.78 2.76 6.98
N LEU A 90 4.61 3.64 6.43
CA LEU A 90 5.25 4.71 7.19
C LEU A 90 4.32 5.93 7.23
N VAL A 91 4.11 6.52 8.40
CA VAL A 91 3.37 7.77 8.58
C VAL A 91 4.29 8.77 9.29
N SER A 92 4.67 9.84 8.61
CA SER A 92 5.64 10.84 9.11
C SER A 92 5.00 12.11 9.66
N ASN A 93 3.66 12.22 9.63
CA ASN A 93 2.91 13.34 10.18
C ASN A 93 1.52 12.88 10.67
N PRO A 94 0.84 13.66 11.53
CA PRO A 94 -0.44 13.25 12.11
C PRO A 94 -1.57 12.94 11.10
N ASN A 95 -1.50 13.51 9.90
CA ASN A 95 -2.56 13.41 8.89
C ASN A 95 -2.22 12.43 7.75
N GLY A 96 -1.20 11.58 7.93
CA GLY A 96 -0.54 10.74 6.91
C GLY A 96 -1.31 10.44 5.62
N TYR A 97 -0.65 10.61 4.47
CA TYR A 97 -1.23 10.34 3.16
C TYR A 97 -0.37 9.33 2.39
N ASN A 98 -0.84 8.09 2.29
CA ASN A 98 -0.09 6.97 1.74
C ASN A 98 -0.79 6.35 0.53
N GLN A 99 -0.02 6.01 -0.50
CA GLN A 99 -0.53 5.24 -1.63
C GLN A 99 -0.74 3.77 -1.23
N ILE A 100 -1.94 3.23 -1.48
CA ILE A 100 -2.27 1.81 -1.25
C ILE A 100 -2.44 1.03 -2.56
N ASP A 101 -2.73 1.76 -3.64
CA ASP A 101 -2.85 1.23 -5.00
C ASP A 101 -2.62 2.33 -6.03
N LYS A 102 -2.13 1.96 -7.21
CA LYS A 102 -2.02 2.82 -8.39
C LYS A 102 -1.81 1.94 -9.62
N ARG A 103 -2.74 2.02 -10.57
CA ARG A 103 -2.69 1.35 -11.88
C ARG A 103 -3.36 2.22 -12.94
N TRP A 104 -3.17 1.89 -14.21
CA TRP A 104 -3.93 2.47 -15.31
C TRP A 104 -5.42 2.16 -15.17
N VAL A 105 -6.29 3.05 -15.66
CA VAL A 105 -7.74 2.87 -15.56
C VAL A 105 -8.17 1.54 -16.17
N ASP A 106 -7.59 1.13 -17.30
CA ASP A 106 -7.94 -0.14 -17.98
C ASP A 106 -7.64 -1.37 -17.13
N THR A 107 -6.68 -1.30 -16.22
CA THR A 107 -6.42 -2.41 -15.28
C THR A 107 -7.59 -2.56 -14.31
N TYR A 108 -8.10 -1.46 -13.76
CA TYR A 108 -9.29 -1.49 -12.90
C TYR A 108 -10.56 -1.83 -13.68
N ALA A 109 -10.68 -1.33 -14.91
CA ALA A 109 -11.77 -1.65 -15.81
C ALA A 109 -11.91 -3.16 -16.02
N THR A 110 -10.77 -3.83 -16.21
CA THR A 110 -10.73 -5.30 -16.34
C THR A 110 -11.07 -5.98 -15.01
N LEU A 111 -10.45 -5.56 -13.91
CA LEU A 111 -10.63 -6.20 -12.60
C LEU A 111 -12.07 -6.12 -12.08
N TRP A 112 -12.75 -5.01 -12.33
CA TRP A 112 -14.08 -4.74 -11.76
C TRP A 112 -15.18 -4.70 -12.81
N SER A 113 -14.86 -5.01 -14.06
CA SER A 113 -15.82 -4.95 -15.18
C SER A 113 -16.50 -3.58 -15.27
N ILE A 114 -15.71 -2.50 -15.15
CA ILE A 114 -16.23 -1.12 -15.13
C ILE A 114 -16.88 -0.80 -16.49
N PRO A 115 -18.11 -0.26 -16.51
CA PRO A 115 -18.77 0.09 -17.76
C PRO A 115 -17.95 1.09 -18.61
N PRO A 116 -17.96 0.97 -19.95
CA PRO A 116 -17.15 1.82 -20.82
C PRO A 116 -17.35 3.33 -20.64
N HIS A 117 -18.60 3.76 -20.34
CA HIS A 117 -18.91 5.18 -20.10
C HIS A 117 -18.28 5.70 -18.80
N VAL A 118 -18.24 4.87 -17.75
CA VAL A 118 -17.53 5.19 -16.50
C VAL A 118 -16.02 5.20 -16.73
N VAL A 119 -15.48 4.22 -17.48
CA VAL A 119 -14.05 4.18 -17.85
C VAL A 119 -13.62 5.46 -18.56
N GLN A 120 -14.41 5.95 -19.51
CA GLN A 120 -14.12 7.20 -20.21
C GLN A 120 -14.06 8.39 -19.25
N SER A 121 -15.03 8.47 -18.33
CA SER A 121 -15.06 9.52 -17.29
C SER A 121 -13.85 9.44 -16.36
N LEU A 122 -13.45 8.24 -15.94
CA LEU A 122 -12.24 8.03 -15.14
C LEU A 122 -10.96 8.41 -15.90
N LYS A 123 -10.87 8.12 -17.20
CA LYS A 123 -9.70 8.51 -18.02
C LYS A 123 -9.59 10.02 -18.21
N LEU A 124 -10.72 10.74 -18.32
CA LEU A 124 -10.73 12.21 -18.28
C LEU A 124 -10.28 12.74 -16.92
N PHE A 125 -10.71 12.08 -15.84
CA PHE A 125 -10.34 12.45 -14.47
C PHE A 125 -8.85 12.25 -14.17
N THR A 126 -8.28 11.13 -14.58
CA THR A 126 -6.84 10.86 -14.38
C THR A 126 -5.96 11.67 -15.33
N GLY A 127 -6.51 12.10 -16.47
CA GLY A 127 -5.77 12.78 -17.54
C GLY A 127 -5.16 11.82 -18.56
N GLU A 128 -5.57 10.54 -18.55
CA GLU A 128 -5.30 9.61 -19.66
C GLU A 128 -5.95 10.10 -20.97
N LEU A 129 -7.11 10.76 -20.85
CA LEU A 129 -7.74 11.52 -21.93
C LEU A 129 -7.66 13.02 -21.61
N ARG A 130 -7.36 13.82 -22.63
CA ARG A 130 -7.34 15.28 -22.50
C ARG A 130 -8.77 15.84 -22.49
N PRO A 131 -9.05 16.90 -21.72
CA PRO A 131 -10.29 17.64 -21.83
C PRO A 131 -10.45 18.24 -23.24
N GLU A 132 -11.66 18.19 -23.78
CA GLU A 132 -12.02 18.87 -25.03
C GLU A 132 -12.41 20.34 -24.79
N THR A 133 -12.75 20.67 -23.55
CA THR A 133 -13.16 22.00 -23.10
C THR A 133 -12.12 22.60 -22.16
N VAL A 134 -12.20 23.91 -21.95
CA VAL A 134 -11.34 24.60 -20.99
C VAL A 134 -11.71 24.16 -19.57
N THR A 135 -10.81 23.45 -18.92
CA THR A 135 -10.89 23.06 -17.50
C THR A 135 -9.86 23.80 -16.67
N ARG A 136 -9.93 23.67 -15.34
CA ARG A 136 -8.94 24.24 -14.42
C ARG A 136 -7.52 23.73 -14.67
N ASP A 137 -7.35 22.46 -15.08
CA ASP A 137 -6.06 21.88 -15.46
C ASP A 137 -6.16 21.31 -16.88
N PRO A 138 -5.44 21.86 -17.88
CA PRO A 138 -5.58 21.45 -19.29
C PRO A 138 -5.20 19.98 -19.56
N ARG A 139 -4.67 19.27 -18.55
CA ARG A 139 -4.30 17.86 -18.65
C ARG A 139 -5.40 16.90 -18.20
N ARG A 140 -6.42 17.36 -17.47
CA ARG A 140 -7.46 16.50 -16.88
C ARG A 140 -8.76 17.25 -16.56
N THR A 141 -9.81 16.51 -16.20
CA THR A 141 -11.09 17.07 -15.77
C THR A 141 -11.36 16.68 -14.31
N PHE A 142 -11.51 17.62 -13.40
CA PHE A 142 -11.91 17.28 -12.02
C PHE A 142 -13.33 16.72 -11.97
N LEU A 143 -13.66 15.92 -10.96
CA LEU A 143 -14.99 15.27 -10.86
C LEU A 143 -16.14 16.29 -10.93
N HIS A 144 -16.01 17.45 -10.28
CA HIS A 144 -17.01 18.52 -10.29
C HIS A 144 -17.12 19.26 -11.64
N GLU A 145 -16.17 19.06 -12.56
CA GLU A 145 -16.17 19.63 -13.92
C GLU A 145 -16.79 18.67 -14.95
N LEU A 146 -17.05 17.41 -14.59
CA LEU A 146 -17.80 16.47 -15.43
C LEU A 146 -19.29 16.85 -15.50
N SER A 147 -20.00 16.37 -16.52
CA SER A 147 -21.46 16.57 -16.58
C SER A 147 -22.17 15.91 -15.37
N PRO A 148 -23.35 16.42 -14.94
CA PRO A 148 -24.09 15.82 -13.83
C PRO A 148 -24.37 14.33 -14.01
N THR A 149 -24.63 13.88 -15.25
CA THR A 149 -24.82 12.47 -15.59
C THR A 149 -23.55 11.66 -15.35
N GLN A 150 -22.40 12.11 -15.85
CA GLN A 150 -21.11 11.42 -15.65
C GLN A 150 -20.70 11.38 -14.17
N GLN A 151 -20.96 12.45 -13.42
CA GLN A 151 -20.72 12.46 -11.96
C GLN A 151 -21.57 11.39 -11.27
N ALA A 152 -22.86 11.32 -11.59
CA ALA A 152 -23.76 10.33 -11.02
C ALA A 152 -23.35 8.90 -11.39
N GLU A 153 -22.98 8.65 -12.65
CA GLU A 153 -22.51 7.34 -13.13
C GLU A 153 -21.23 6.88 -12.41
N VAL A 154 -20.25 7.77 -12.21
CA VAL A 154 -19.01 7.45 -11.48
C VAL A 154 -19.28 7.17 -10.01
N LEU A 155 -20.21 7.88 -9.37
CA LEU A 155 -20.54 7.70 -7.95
C LEU A 155 -21.47 6.51 -7.68
N ALA A 156 -22.26 6.09 -8.68
CA ALA A 156 -23.20 4.98 -8.56
C ALA A 156 -22.60 3.62 -8.93
N PHE A 157 -21.41 3.60 -9.53
CA PHE A 157 -20.62 2.39 -9.77
C PHE A 157 -19.91 1.93 -8.49
#